data_AF-A0A6G9Y559-F1
#
_entry.id   AF-A0A6G9Y559-F1
#
_cell.length_a   1.000
_cell.length_b   1.000
_cell.length_c   1.000
_cell.angle_alpha   90.00
_cell.angle_beta   90.00
_cell.angle_gamma   90.00
#
_symmetry.space_group_name_H-M   'P 1'
#
loop_
_entity.id
_entity.type
_entity.pdbx_description
1 polymer ?
#
loop_
_entity_poly.entity_id
_entity_poly.type
_entity_poly.pdbx_seq_one_letter_code
_entity_poly.pdbx_strand_id
1 'polypeptide(L)'
;MKIGQSAGGMDIVELRTPTAIVRHGRGRLVVLRPGSDGERVLDVPVSDLLKVRLNRRADDAVVIEIYLRYPTPVLTGVPADRTPLPVLIAEHDVPAASEMVDRINEQILATQRIDVAAPDLSAPAPVWGKTGPTRADVERAVRRMAPRREAKSAVAALHRYVTPDEYVLETAIAVATPPVGTGPGLLAATTGRLLFISIGTGDRYAHELPVPAVMWARTTEGPATAPGEIGAVRGEPGMDVHDGNMTFHFTGTDRADTERVTCAVNFAVRRDSADGAAGPADPGVAQLYSEWELLVERHSLGMVDDGQFQRYGRGILRSLPDGG
;
A
#
# COMPACT_ATOMS: atom_id res chain seq x y z
N MET A 1 -30.02 19.74 12.25
CA MET A 1 -28.64 19.93 11.75
C MET A 1 -28.22 21.38 11.98
N LYS A 2 -27.25 21.66 12.86
CA LYS A 2 -26.61 22.99 12.94
C LYS A 2 -25.31 22.92 12.16
N ILE A 3 -25.28 23.52 10.97
CA ILE A 3 -24.06 23.65 10.17
C ILE A 3 -23.33 24.89 10.69
N GLY A 4 -22.30 24.70 11.51
CA GLY A 4 -21.41 25.77 11.92
C GLY A 4 -20.35 25.95 10.84
N GLN A 5 -20.51 26.94 9.96
CA GLN A 5 -19.49 27.32 8.99
C GLN A 5 -18.31 28.00 9.70
N SER A 6 -17.14 27.38 9.64
CA SER A 6 -15.85 27.99 9.96
C SER A 6 -14.92 27.73 8.78
N ALA A 7 -14.35 28.79 8.22
CA ALA A 7 -13.55 28.78 7.01
C ALA A 7 -12.31 27.85 7.11
N GLY A 8 -12.19 26.94 6.14
CA GLY A 8 -10.96 26.20 5.82
C GLY A 8 -10.73 24.90 6.61
N GLY A 9 -11.29 23.77 6.15
CA GLY A 9 -10.92 22.42 6.57
C GLY A 9 -12.13 21.50 6.73
N MET A 10 -12.11 20.33 6.08
CA MET A 10 -13.17 19.29 6.05
C MET A 10 -14.16 19.36 7.22
N ASP A 11 -15.43 19.64 6.91
CA ASP A 11 -16.53 19.78 7.85
C ASP A 11 -16.65 18.55 8.76
N ILE A 12 -16.62 18.79 10.08
CA ILE A 12 -16.98 17.77 11.07
C ILE A 12 -18.49 17.62 11.04
N VAL A 13 -18.98 16.44 10.67
CA VAL A 13 -20.40 16.10 10.69
C VAL A 13 -20.74 15.50 12.04
N GLU A 14 -21.79 16.02 12.68
CA GLU A 14 -22.26 15.57 13.99
C GLU A 14 -23.73 15.14 13.90
N LEU A 15 -24.01 13.91 14.32
CA LEU A 15 -25.34 13.37 14.52
C LEU A 15 -25.57 13.22 16.02
N ARG A 16 -26.59 13.91 16.54
CA ARG A 16 -27.00 13.80 17.94
C ARG A 16 -28.23 12.93 18.01
N THR A 17 -28.17 11.89 18.82
CA THR A 17 -29.28 10.99 19.08
C THR A 17 -29.59 10.97 20.57
N PRO A 18 -30.76 10.44 20.99
CA PRO A 18 -31.10 10.33 22.40
C PRO A 18 -30.10 9.52 23.23
N THR A 19 -29.33 8.63 22.60
CA THR A 19 -28.42 7.70 23.29
C THR A 19 -26.94 7.92 22.97
N ALA A 20 -26.60 8.70 21.95
CA ALA A 20 -25.20 8.99 21.62
C ALA A 20 -25.04 10.27 20.80
N ILE A 21 -23.80 10.77 20.73
CA ILE A 21 -23.37 11.77 19.76
C ILE A 21 -22.32 11.12 18.87
N VAL A 22 -22.60 11.01 17.57
CA VAL A 22 -21.69 10.48 16.56
C VAL A 22 -21.04 11.66 15.84
N ARG A 23 -19.71 11.70 15.84
CA ARG A 23 -18.90 12.70 15.16
C ARG A 23 -18.00 12.03 14.14
N HIS A 24 -18.07 12.51 12.91
CA HIS A 24 -17.23 12.06 11.82
C HIS A 24 -16.51 13.27 11.21
N GLY A 25 -15.18 13.16 11.08
CA GLY A 25 -14.37 14.22 10.51
C GLY A 25 -12.89 14.02 10.80
N ARG A 26 -12.02 14.67 10.02
CA ARG A 26 -10.55 14.57 10.16
C ARG A 26 -10.01 13.13 10.19
N GLY A 27 -10.67 12.22 9.44
CA GLY A 27 -10.26 10.81 9.37
C GLY A 27 -10.55 9.99 10.63
N ARG A 28 -11.42 10.49 11.53
CA ARG A 28 -11.80 9.78 12.76
C ARG A 28 -13.31 9.65 12.91
N LEU A 29 -13.70 8.59 13.61
CA LEU A 29 -15.06 8.39 14.10
C LEU A 29 -15.04 8.41 15.63
N VAL A 30 -15.83 9.30 16.22
CA VAL A 30 -15.97 9.44 17.67
C VAL A 30 -17.43 9.26 18.06
N VAL A 31 -17.68 8.40 19.04
CA VAL A 31 -19.01 8.19 19.63
C VAL A 31 -18.95 8.57 21.10
N LEU A 32 -19.84 9.46 21.53
CA LEU A 32 -19.94 9.95 22.90
C LEU A 32 -21.28 9.58 23.52
N ARG A 33 -21.32 9.39 24.85
CA ARG A 33 -22.60 9.39 25.58
C ARG A 33 -23.17 10.81 25.66
N PRO A 34 -24.51 10.98 25.64
CA PRO A 34 -25.15 12.28 25.88
C PRO A 34 -24.89 12.74 27.33
N GLY A 35 -24.45 13.99 27.52
CA GLY A 35 -24.14 14.56 28.84
C GLY A 35 -23.29 15.84 28.74
N SER A 36 -23.06 16.53 29.86
CA SER A 36 -22.31 17.81 29.90
C SER A 36 -20.83 17.67 29.53
N ASP A 37 -20.20 16.53 29.84
CA ASP A 37 -18.78 16.27 29.55
C ASP A 37 -18.53 15.22 28.46
N GLY A 38 -19.57 14.54 27.97
CA GLY A 38 -19.51 13.58 26.85
C GLY A 38 -18.48 12.47 27.02
N GLU A 39 -18.78 11.44 27.81
CA GLU A 39 -17.93 10.26 27.95
C GLU A 39 -17.66 9.59 26.59
N ARG A 40 -16.39 9.38 26.24
CA ARG A 40 -15.98 8.74 24.97
C ARG A 40 -16.25 7.23 25.03
N VAL A 41 -17.17 6.77 24.20
CA VAL A 41 -17.52 5.35 24.02
C VAL A 41 -16.63 4.70 22.97
N LEU A 42 -16.31 5.44 21.91
CA LEU A 42 -15.42 5.03 20.82
C LEU A 42 -14.67 6.26 20.29
N ASP A 43 -13.37 6.11 20.04
CA ASP A 43 -12.52 7.12 19.39
C ASP A 43 -11.46 6.40 18.56
N VAL A 44 -11.75 6.16 17.29
CA VAL A 44 -10.90 5.36 16.39
C VAL A 44 -10.65 6.09 15.07
N PRO A 45 -9.49 5.87 14.43
CA PRO A 45 -9.31 6.30 13.04
C PRO A 45 -10.28 5.51 12.13
N VAL A 46 -10.70 6.13 11.02
CA VAL A 46 -11.61 5.49 10.05
C VAL A 46 -10.98 4.23 9.43
N SER A 47 -9.65 4.15 9.35
CA SER A 47 -8.91 2.96 8.89
C SER A 47 -9.14 1.71 9.73
N ASP A 48 -9.50 1.88 11.01
CA ASP A 48 -9.75 0.77 11.94
C ASP A 48 -11.20 0.28 11.87
N LEU A 49 -12.04 0.93 11.04
CA LEU A 49 -13.40 0.50 10.78
C LEU A 49 -13.41 -0.55 9.66
N LEU A 50 -14.22 -1.59 9.85
CA LEU A 50 -14.53 -2.58 8.83
C LEU A 50 -15.63 -2.04 7.91
N LYS A 51 -16.76 -1.65 8.50
CA LYS A 51 -17.91 -1.05 7.83
C LYS A 51 -18.82 -0.37 8.84
N VAL A 52 -19.64 0.56 8.37
CA VAL A 52 -20.75 1.14 9.14
C VAL A 52 -22.03 0.88 8.38
N ARG A 53 -23.12 0.54 9.07
CA ARG A 53 -24.40 0.28 8.40
C ARG A 53 -25.59 0.75 9.20
N LEU A 54 -26.63 1.16 8.49
CA LEU A 54 -27.96 1.28 9.07
C LEU A 54 -28.63 -0.08 9.09
N ASN A 55 -29.26 -0.41 10.21
CA ASN A 55 -30.02 -1.63 10.38
C ASN A 55 -31.33 -1.33 11.11
N ARG A 56 -32.41 -2.01 10.73
CA ARG A 56 -33.69 -1.94 11.44
C ARG A 56 -33.81 -3.18 12.33
N ARG A 57 -34.05 -2.96 13.63
CA ARG A 57 -34.23 -4.01 14.61
C ARG A 57 -35.66 -4.57 14.56
N ALA A 58 -35.89 -5.67 15.28
CA ALA A 58 -37.20 -6.32 15.36
C ALA A 58 -38.27 -5.48 16.10
N ASP A 59 -37.84 -4.49 16.89
CA ASP A 59 -38.68 -3.50 17.57
C ASP A 59 -38.88 -2.22 16.73
N ASP A 60 -38.65 -2.29 15.42
CA ASP A 60 -38.66 -1.19 14.44
C ASP A 60 -37.67 -0.04 14.69
N ALA A 61 -36.87 -0.11 15.76
CA ALA A 61 -35.84 0.85 16.04
C ALA A 61 -34.74 0.79 14.96
N VAL A 62 -34.38 1.96 14.43
CA VAL A 62 -33.27 2.10 13.48
C VAL A 62 -31.98 2.34 14.26
N VAL A 63 -30.92 1.60 13.92
CA VAL A 63 -29.60 1.72 14.54
C VAL A 63 -28.52 1.88 13.49
N ILE A 64 -27.49 2.68 13.81
CA ILE A 64 -26.19 2.58 13.16
C ILE A 64 -25.40 1.48 13.88
N GLU A 65 -24.97 0.45 13.15
CA GLU A 65 -24.05 -0.58 13.64
C GLU A 65 -22.64 -0.26 13.10
N ILE A 66 -21.69 0.01 14.00
CA ILE A 66 -20.29 0.32 13.68
C ILE A 66 -19.45 -0.94 13.89
N TYR A 67 -18.84 -1.45 12.82
CA TYR A 67 -17.98 -2.64 12.87
C TYR A 67 -16.51 -2.25 12.86
N LEU A 68 -15.75 -2.82 13.80
CA LEU A 68 -14.30 -2.63 13.87
C LEU A 68 -13.60 -3.74 13.09
N ARG A 69 -12.50 -3.36 12.43
CA ARG A 69 -11.63 -4.26 11.67
C ARG A 69 -10.89 -5.24 12.56
N TYR A 70 -10.48 -4.77 13.73
CA TYR A 70 -9.77 -5.56 14.73
C TYR A 70 -10.66 -5.82 15.95
N PRO A 71 -10.52 -6.99 16.61
CA PRO A 71 -11.24 -7.31 17.84
C PRO A 71 -10.67 -6.58 19.08
N THR A 72 -9.42 -6.13 18.98
CA THR A 72 -8.62 -5.54 20.05
C THR A 72 -8.99 -4.14 20.55
N PRO A 73 -9.66 -3.25 19.79
CA PRO A 73 -10.04 -1.94 20.31
C PRO A 73 -10.98 -2.09 21.51
N VAL A 74 -10.73 -1.29 22.54
CA VAL A 74 -11.48 -1.32 23.80
C VAL A 74 -12.68 -0.37 23.69
N LEU A 75 -13.89 -0.93 23.71
CA LEU A 75 -15.15 -0.20 23.83
C LEU A 75 -15.53 -0.12 25.31
N THR A 76 -15.57 1.08 25.91
CA THR A 76 -15.97 1.26 27.32
C THR A 76 -15.20 0.39 28.34
N GLY A 77 -13.93 0.09 28.08
CA GLY A 77 -13.10 -0.76 28.95
C GLY A 77 -13.15 -2.26 28.65
N VAL A 78 -13.96 -2.71 27.69
CA VAL A 78 -14.08 -4.11 27.25
C VAL A 78 -13.59 -4.26 25.81
N PRO A 79 -12.79 -5.30 25.46
CA PRO A 79 -12.46 -5.59 24.06
C PRO A 79 -13.73 -5.69 23.20
N ALA A 80 -13.69 -5.10 22.00
CA ALA A 80 -14.85 -5.10 21.12
C ALA A 80 -15.20 -6.50 20.62
N ASP A 81 -14.20 -7.39 20.46
CA ASP A 81 -14.38 -8.79 20.04
C ASP A 81 -15.33 -8.93 18.83
N ARG A 82 -15.18 -8.02 17.86
CA ARG A 82 -16.02 -7.87 16.65
C ARG A 82 -17.52 -7.63 16.88
N THR A 83 -17.92 -7.37 18.12
CA THR A 83 -19.28 -6.92 18.44
C THR A 83 -19.47 -5.51 17.87
N PRO A 84 -20.44 -5.28 16.97
CA PRO A 84 -20.69 -3.95 16.47
C PRO A 84 -21.20 -3.04 17.59
N LEU A 85 -20.74 -1.79 17.61
CA LEU A 85 -21.27 -0.77 18.50
C LEU A 85 -22.60 -0.25 17.93
N PRO A 86 -23.75 -0.43 18.62
CA PRO A 86 -25.02 0.09 18.15
C PRO A 86 -25.26 1.52 18.63
N VAL A 87 -25.73 2.39 17.74
CA VAL A 87 -26.21 3.73 18.07
C VAL A 87 -27.67 3.86 17.64
N LEU A 88 -28.58 4.11 18.59
CA LEU A 88 -30.01 4.29 18.31
C LEU A 88 -30.25 5.63 17.63
N ILE A 89 -31.05 5.59 16.56
CA ILE A 89 -31.41 6.73 15.72
C ILE A 89 -32.89 7.01 15.89
N ALA A 90 -33.26 8.28 16.06
CA ALA A 90 -34.65 8.69 16.02
C ALA A 90 -35.16 8.61 14.57
N GLU A 91 -36.43 8.27 14.37
CA GLU A 91 -36.98 8.04 13.02
C GLU A 91 -36.79 9.25 12.08
N HIS A 92 -36.90 10.47 12.60
CA HIS A 92 -36.69 11.70 11.82
C HIS A 92 -35.23 11.97 11.44
N ASP A 93 -34.27 11.32 12.11
CA ASP A 93 -32.84 11.46 11.85
C ASP A 93 -32.31 10.42 10.83
N VAL A 94 -33.15 9.48 10.39
CA VAL A 94 -32.75 8.40 9.47
C VAL A 94 -32.10 8.91 8.17
N PRO A 95 -32.64 9.94 7.47
CA PRO A 95 -31.99 10.46 6.27
C PRO A 95 -30.57 11.00 6.52
N ALA A 96 -30.39 11.74 7.63
CA ALA A 96 -29.08 12.29 8.00
C ALA A 96 -28.10 11.19 8.46
N ALA A 97 -28.62 10.15 9.13
CA ALA A 97 -27.85 8.98 9.48
C ALA A 97 -27.38 8.22 8.24
N SER A 98 -28.22 8.11 7.20
CA SER A 98 -27.85 7.45 5.93
C SER A 98 -26.70 8.18 5.25
N GLU A 99 -26.79 9.50 5.09
CA GLU A 99 -25.73 10.29 4.46
C GLU A 99 -24.40 10.17 5.23
N MET A 100 -24.46 10.15 6.57
CA MET A 100 -23.28 9.95 7.41
C MET A 100 -22.68 8.55 7.22
N VAL A 101 -23.51 7.50 7.19
CA VAL A 101 -23.05 6.12 6.96
C VAL A 101 -22.39 5.99 5.59
N ASP A 102 -23.00 6.54 4.54
CA ASP A 102 -22.47 6.50 3.18
C ASP A 102 -21.11 7.20 3.11
N ARG A 103 -21.02 8.42 3.67
CA ARG A 103 -19.76 9.18 3.73
C ARG A 103 -18.66 8.46 4.51
N ILE A 104 -18.99 7.80 5.62
CA ILE A 104 -18.02 7.02 6.39
C ILE A 104 -17.53 5.82 5.56
N ASN A 105 -18.44 5.08 4.91
CA ASN A 105 -18.07 3.92 4.09
C ASN A 105 -17.25 4.31 2.85
N GLU A 106 -17.58 5.42 2.18
CA GLU A 106 -16.74 5.98 1.12
C GLU A 106 -15.34 6.32 1.63
N GLN A 107 -15.23 6.90 2.83
CA GLN A 107 -13.94 7.19 3.43
C GLN A 107 -13.19 5.93 3.86
N ILE A 108 -13.86 4.88 4.34
CA ILE A 108 -13.27 3.55 4.61
C ILE A 108 -12.66 3.00 3.32
N LEU A 109 -13.43 3.00 2.21
CA LEU A 109 -12.93 2.58 0.90
C LEU A 109 -11.76 3.44 0.42
N ALA A 110 -11.77 4.75 0.68
CA ALA A 110 -10.66 5.63 0.35
C ALA A 110 -9.43 5.39 1.24
N THR A 111 -9.60 5.05 2.52
CA THR A 111 -8.49 4.69 3.43
C THR A 111 -7.96 3.28 3.18
N GLN A 112 -8.74 2.45 2.51
CA GLN A 112 -8.25 1.24 1.86
C GLN A 112 -7.40 1.54 0.63
N ARG A 113 -7.06 2.77 0.27
CA ARG A 113 -5.97 3.03 -0.68
C ARG A 113 -4.76 3.49 0.12
N ILE A 114 -3.66 2.73 0.07
CA ILE A 114 -2.43 3.18 0.71
C ILE A 114 -1.90 4.35 -0.11
N ASP A 115 -2.15 5.58 0.35
CA ASP A 115 -1.42 6.74 -0.11
C ASP A 115 -0.01 6.64 0.51
N VAL A 116 0.86 5.88 -0.15
CA VAL A 116 2.29 5.92 0.14
C VAL A 116 2.68 7.35 -0.16
N ALA A 117 3.13 8.10 0.84
CA ALA A 117 3.79 9.39 0.65
C ALA A 117 5.06 9.16 -0.19
N ALA A 118 4.87 8.96 -1.49
CA ALA A 118 5.92 8.79 -2.45
C ALA A 118 6.52 10.18 -2.69
N PRO A 119 7.85 10.29 -2.81
CA PRO A 119 8.45 11.52 -3.28
C PRO A 119 7.77 11.94 -4.60
N ASP A 120 7.72 13.25 -4.89
CA ASP A 120 7.27 13.73 -6.19
C ASP A 120 8.22 13.17 -7.27
N LEU A 121 7.70 12.19 -8.01
CA LEU A 121 8.38 11.50 -9.11
C LEU A 121 7.72 11.86 -10.44
N SER A 122 7.19 13.08 -10.56
CA SER A 122 6.75 13.61 -11.85
C SER A 122 7.96 13.72 -12.81
N ALA A 123 7.83 13.08 -13.97
CA ALA A 123 8.87 13.10 -14.99
C ALA A 123 9.11 14.55 -15.47
N PRO A 124 10.34 15.08 -15.36
CA PRO A 124 10.62 16.43 -15.82
C PRO A 124 10.63 16.50 -17.34
N ALA A 125 10.15 17.62 -17.90
CA ALA A 125 10.18 17.85 -19.33
C ALA A 125 11.64 17.84 -19.87
N PRO A 126 11.89 17.23 -21.03
CA PRO A 126 13.21 17.24 -21.64
C PRO A 126 13.59 18.64 -22.14
N VAL A 127 14.84 19.03 -21.91
CA VAL A 127 15.47 20.21 -22.49
C VAL A 127 16.18 19.81 -23.77
N TRP A 128 15.83 20.44 -24.89
CA TRP A 128 16.42 20.12 -26.20
C TRP A 128 17.65 20.97 -26.46
N GLY A 129 18.82 20.33 -26.48
CA GLY A 129 20.10 20.97 -26.78
C GLY A 129 20.71 20.50 -28.11
N LYS A 130 21.88 21.05 -28.45
CA LYS A 130 22.62 20.71 -29.68
C LYS A 130 23.00 19.22 -29.79
N THR A 131 23.08 18.52 -28.65
CA THR A 131 23.49 17.11 -28.56
C THR A 131 22.31 16.15 -28.40
N GLY A 132 21.07 16.65 -28.43
CA GLY A 132 19.85 15.88 -28.20
C GLY A 132 19.08 16.31 -26.95
N PRO A 133 18.02 15.56 -26.57
CA PRO A 133 17.26 15.82 -25.37
C PRO A 133 18.09 15.50 -24.12
N THR A 134 17.89 16.29 -23.06
CA THR A 134 18.40 15.99 -21.73
C THR A 134 17.28 16.14 -20.70
N ARG A 135 17.24 15.26 -19.71
CA ARG A 135 16.28 15.31 -18.61
C ARG A 135 16.97 15.40 -17.25
N ALA A 136 16.37 16.17 -16.34
CA ALA A 136 16.97 16.50 -15.06
C ALA A 136 17.07 15.31 -14.09
N ASP A 137 16.10 14.38 -14.15
CA ASP A 137 16.09 13.14 -13.37
C ASP A 137 17.18 12.16 -13.81
N VAL A 138 17.36 11.98 -15.12
CA VAL A 138 18.48 11.21 -15.70
C VAL A 138 19.83 11.77 -15.23
N GLU A 139 20.04 13.08 -15.38
CA GLU A 139 21.28 13.74 -14.93
C GLU A 139 21.52 13.55 -13.42
N ARG A 140 20.45 13.59 -12.61
CA ARG A 140 20.55 13.41 -11.15
C ARG A 140 20.93 11.98 -10.78
N ALA A 141 20.35 10.98 -11.45
CA ALA A 141 20.70 9.57 -11.26
C ALA A 141 22.15 9.29 -11.67
N VAL A 142 22.55 9.78 -12.85
CA VAL A 142 23.92 9.62 -13.37
C VAL A 142 24.95 10.32 -12.48
N ARG A 143 24.63 11.48 -11.88
CA ARG A 143 25.51 12.18 -10.94
C ARG A 143 25.75 11.42 -9.63
N ARG A 144 24.83 10.54 -9.22
CA ARG A 144 25.01 9.71 -8.03
C ARG A 144 25.89 8.50 -8.31
N MET A 145 25.82 7.94 -9.52
CA MET A 145 26.66 6.82 -9.96
C MET A 145 28.15 7.20 -9.97
N ALA A 146 29.02 6.24 -9.71
CA ALA A 146 30.47 6.43 -9.82
C ALA A 146 30.86 6.90 -11.25
N PRO A 147 31.68 7.96 -11.41
CA PRO A 147 31.99 8.49 -12.73
C PRO A 147 32.77 7.50 -13.61
N ARG A 148 32.22 7.18 -14.80
CA ARG A 148 32.84 6.30 -15.80
C ARG A 148 32.74 6.91 -17.18
N ARG A 149 33.86 6.98 -17.91
CA ARG A 149 33.91 7.65 -19.23
C ARG A 149 33.16 6.85 -20.30
N GLU A 150 33.24 5.53 -20.21
CA GLU A 150 32.57 4.57 -21.08
C GLU A 150 31.04 4.68 -21.04
N ALA A 151 30.46 5.20 -19.96
CA ALA A 151 29.02 5.36 -19.79
C ALA A 151 28.41 6.45 -20.70
N LYS A 152 29.22 7.37 -21.24
CA LYS A 152 28.73 8.60 -21.89
C LYS A 152 27.76 8.35 -23.05
N SER A 153 28.04 7.34 -23.88
CA SER A 153 27.16 6.99 -25.01
C SER A 153 25.84 6.36 -24.53
N ALA A 154 25.88 5.48 -23.53
CA ALA A 154 24.70 4.87 -22.96
C ALA A 154 23.83 5.88 -22.19
N VAL A 155 24.43 6.85 -21.49
CA VAL A 155 23.70 7.97 -20.86
C VAL A 155 22.99 8.82 -21.92
N ALA A 156 23.66 9.11 -23.04
CA ALA A 156 23.05 9.86 -24.15
C ALA A 156 21.91 9.07 -24.85
N ALA A 157 21.94 7.74 -24.78
CA ALA A 157 20.83 6.89 -25.24
C ALA A 157 19.69 6.85 -24.22
N LEU A 158 20.00 6.76 -22.92
CA LEU A 158 19.02 6.76 -21.84
C LEU A 158 18.11 7.99 -21.92
N HIS A 159 18.65 9.19 -22.13
CA HIS A 159 17.88 10.42 -22.34
C HIS A 159 16.84 10.35 -23.47
N ARG A 160 17.03 9.46 -24.46
CA ARG A 160 16.11 9.26 -25.60
C ARG A 160 15.16 8.10 -25.37
N TYR A 161 15.56 7.09 -24.60
CA TYR A 161 14.73 5.94 -24.32
C TYR A 161 13.66 6.24 -23.28
N VAL A 162 13.97 7.11 -22.31
CA VAL A 162 13.02 7.41 -21.24
C VAL A 162 11.75 8.07 -21.76
N THR A 163 10.60 7.51 -21.42
CA THR A 163 9.29 7.99 -21.85
C THR A 163 8.80 9.17 -21.00
N PRO A 164 7.85 9.99 -21.50
CA PRO A 164 7.40 11.19 -20.79
C PRO A 164 6.72 10.93 -19.44
N ASP A 165 6.27 9.71 -19.19
CA ASP A 165 5.49 9.26 -18.03
C ASP A 165 6.32 8.51 -16.98
N GLU A 166 7.59 8.21 -17.27
CA GLU A 166 8.47 7.52 -16.33
C GLU A 166 9.56 8.44 -15.78
N TYR A 167 9.90 8.30 -14.50
CA TYR A 167 10.96 9.03 -13.83
C TYR A 167 12.15 8.11 -13.58
N VAL A 168 13.37 8.58 -13.85
CA VAL A 168 14.61 7.80 -13.63
C VAL A 168 15.07 7.89 -12.17
N LEU A 169 15.11 6.73 -11.51
CA LEU A 169 15.41 6.63 -10.09
C LEU A 169 16.91 6.51 -9.84
N GLU A 170 17.58 5.49 -10.38
CA GLU A 170 19.01 5.24 -10.16
C GLU A 170 19.66 4.61 -11.39
N THR A 171 20.97 4.75 -11.51
CA THR A 171 21.77 4.14 -12.58
C THR A 171 23.04 3.48 -12.04
N ALA A 172 23.48 2.40 -12.67
CA ALA A 172 24.74 1.72 -12.35
C ALA A 172 25.41 1.16 -13.62
N ILE A 173 26.73 1.01 -13.60
CA ILE A 173 27.44 0.22 -14.62
C ILE A 173 27.53 -1.22 -14.16
N ALA A 174 27.04 -2.12 -15.00
CA ALA A 174 27.03 -3.55 -14.75
C ALA A 174 27.34 -4.34 -16.02
N VAL A 175 27.75 -5.59 -15.84
CA VAL A 175 27.92 -6.58 -16.90
C VAL A 175 26.69 -7.48 -16.89
N ALA A 176 25.94 -7.49 -18.00
CA ALA A 176 24.82 -8.40 -18.16
C ALA A 176 25.32 -9.79 -18.54
N THR A 177 24.67 -10.79 -17.95
CA THR A 177 24.80 -12.20 -18.34
C THR A 177 23.58 -12.60 -19.17
N PRO A 178 23.71 -13.52 -20.16
CA PRO A 178 22.56 -14.04 -20.88
C PRO A 178 21.45 -14.51 -19.92
N PRO A 179 20.16 -14.29 -20.24
CA PRO A 179 19.65 -13.96 -21.58
C PRO A 179 19.49 -12.47 -21.91
N VAL A 180 19.63 -11.56 -20.94
CA VAL A 180 19.37 -10.10 -21.11
C VAL A 180 20.32 -9.44 -22.09
N GLY A 181 21.53 -9.96 -22.16
CA GLY A 181 22.61 -9.42 -22.95
C GLY A 181 23.92 -10.09 -22.62
N THR A 182 24.96 -9.59 -23.27
CA THR A 182 26.34 -10.00 -23.04
C THR A 182 27.18 -8.75 -22.90
N GLY A 183 27.94 -8.66 -21.80
CA GLY A 183 28.96 -7.64 -21.63
C GLY A 183 28.49 -6.39 -20.87
N PRO A 184 29.33 -5.34 -20.84
CA PRO A 184 29.09 -4.16 -20.01
C PRO A 184 27.95 -3.29 -20.56
N GLY A 185 27.23 -2.65 -19.66
CA GLY A 185 26.16 -1.72 -20.00
C GLY A 185 25.79 -0.79 -18.85
N LEU A 186 24.95 0.18 -19.18
CA LEU A 186 24.30 1.06 -18.21
C LEU A 186 22.97 0.43 -17.82
N LEU A 187 22.84 0.13 -16.54
CA LEU A 187 21.59 -0.26 -15.93
C LEU A 187 20.88 0.99 -15.41
N ALA A 188 19.60 1.15 -15.71
CA ALA A 188 18.78 2.27 -15.26
C ALA A 188 17.44 1.77 -14.72
N ALA A 189 17.18 2.03 -13.45
CA ALA A 189 15.88 1.79 -12.84
C ALA A 189 15.00 3.03 -13.01
N THR A 190 13.84 2.88 -13.61
CA THR A 190 12.82 3.91 -13.72
C THR A 190 11.60 3.54 -12.86
N THR A 191 10.63 4.44 -12.76
CA THR A 191 9.34 4.15 -12.15
C THR A 191 8.51 3.12 -12.92
N GLY A 192 8.81 2.86 -14.20
CA GLY A 192 8.03 1.95 -15.06
C GLY A 192 8.78 0.69 -15.49
N ARG A 193 10.12 0.68 -15.47
CA ARG A 193 10.93 -0.42 -16.02
C ARG A 193 12.38 -0.38 -15.55
N LEU A 194 13.04 -1.53 -15.69
CA LEU A 194 14.48 -1.67 -15.65
C LEU A 194 15.02 -1.71 -17.09
N LEU A 195 15.93 -0.80 -17.41
CA LEU A 195 16.59 -0.72 -18.71
C LEU A 195 18.06 -1.13 -18.58
N PHE A 196 18.53 -2.00 -19.48
CA PHE A 196 19.95 -2.29 -19.66
C PHE A 196 20.39 -1.82 -21.05
N ILE A 197 21.31 -0.87 -21.13
CA ILE A 197 21.79 -0.27 -22.38
C ILE A 197 23.24 -0.69 -22.61
N SER A 198 23.52 -1.40 -23.71
CA SER A 198 24.88 -1.91 -23.95
C SER A 198 25.90 -0.79 -24.15
N ILE A 199 27.10 -1.00 -23.57
CA ILE A 199 28.27 -0.13 -23.71
C ILE A 199 29.37 -0.90 -24.44
N GLY A 200 30.09 -0.22 -25.34
CA GLY A 200 31.27 -0.77 -25.99
C GLY A 200 31.18 -0.74 -27.52
N THR A 201 31.99 -1.59 -28.14
CA THR A 201 32.19 -1.63 -29.61
C THR A 201 31.36 -2.70 -30.31
N GLY A 202 30.64 -3.53 -29.56
CA GLY A 202 29.69 -4.50 -30.11
C GLY A 202 28.36 -3.87 -30.52
N ASP A 203 27.37 -4.72 -30.81
CA ASP A 203 26.04 -4.27 -31.18
C ASP A 203 25.40 -3.42 -30.08
N ARG A 204 24.82 -2.29 -30.49
CA ARG A 204 24.08 -1.41 -29.59
C ARG A 204 22.68 -1.94 -29.44
N TYR A 205 22.30 -2.30 -28.23
CA TYR A 205 20.97 -2.74 -27.88
C TYR A 205 20.55 -2.17 -26.53
N ALA A 206 19.26 -2.17 -26.29
CA ALA A 206 18.68 -1.93 -24.98
C ALA A 206 17.71 -3.07 -24.66
N HIS A 207 17.86 -3.66 -23.49
CA HIS A 207 16.91 -4.61 -22.94
C HIS A 207 16.02 -3.90 -21.94
N GLU A 208 14.72 -4.18 -22.00
CA GLU A 208 13.69 -3.61 -21.14
C GLU A 208 13.01 -4.72 -20.36
N LEU A 209 12.86 -4.51 -19.05
CA LEU A 209 12.03 -5.33 -18.18
C LEU A 209 11.01 -4.43 -17.47
N PRO A 210 9.71 -4.54 -17.78
CA PRO A 210 8.68 -3.75 -17.11
C PRO A 210 8.65 -4.01 -15.60
N VAL A 211 8.51 -2.96 -14.78
CA VAL A 211 8.36 -3.08 -13.32
C VAL A 211 7.21 -4.00 -12.91
N PRO A 212 6.03 -3.98 -13.58
CA PRO A 212 4.93 -4.89 -13.25
C PRO A 212 5.26 -6.39 -13.42
N ALA A 213 6.29 -6.71 -14.21
CA ALA A 213 6.74 -8.09 -14.39
C ALA A 213 7.73 -8.54 -13.31
N VAL A 214 8.32 -7.61 -12.54
CA VAL A 214 9.36 -7.92 -11.56
C VAL A 214 8.74 -8.48 -10.28
N MET A 215 9.04 -9.73 -9.96
CA MET A 215 8.61 -10.39 -8.72
C MET A 215 9.52 -10.04 -7.54
N TRP A 216 10.83 -9.98 -7.78
CA TRP A 216 11.80 -9.55 -6.78
C TRP A 216 13.12 -9.10 -7.43
N ALA A 217 13.85 -8.22 -6.74
CA ALA A 217 15.24 -7.89 -7.04
C ALA A 217 16.08 -7.97 -5.76
N ARG A 218 17.28 -8.55 -5.83
CA ARG A 218 18.18 -8.66 -4.68
C ARG A 218 19.63 -8.44 -5.08
N THR A 219 20.41 -7.92 -4.16
CA THR A 219 21.87 -7.91 -4.28
C THR A 219 22.42 -9.30 -3.99
N THR A 220 23.38 -9.74 -4.77
CA THR A 220 24.08 -11.00 -4.57
C THR A 220 25.52 -10.73 -4.15
N GLU A 221 25.98 -11.45 -3.13
CA GLU A 221 27.37 -11.41 -2.68
C GLU A 221 27.98 -12.81 -2.73
N GLY A 222 29.09 -12.94 -3.45
CA GLY A 222 29.87 -14.17 -3.47
C GLY A 222 29.53 -15.17 -4.59
N PRO A 223 30.34 -16.25 -4.68
CA PRO A 223 30.23 -17.25 -5.72
C PRO A 223 28.94 -18.05 -5.60
N ALA A 224 28.50 -18.63 -6.72
CA ALA A 224 27.32 -19.48 -6.81
C ALA A 224 27.36 -20.55 -5.71
N THR A 225 26.32 -20.61 -4.88
CA THR A 225 26.25 -21.55 -3.75
C THR A 225 25.52 -22.84 -4.10
N ALA A 226 24.73 -22.84 -5.18
CA ALA A 226 24.02 -24.00 -5.68
C ALA A 226 24.25 -24.23 -7.20
N PRO A 227 24.18 -25.48 -7.69
CA PRO A 227 24.21 -25.78 -9.12
C PRO A 227 23.04 -25.11 -9.83
N GLY A 228 23.34 -24.26 -10.82
CA GLY A 228 22.35 -23.47 -11.56
C GLY A 228 22.22 -22.01 -11.10
N GLU A 229 22.88 -21.62 -10.01
CA GLU A 229 23.03 -20.20 -9.66
C GLU A 229 24.13 -19.55 -10.49
N ILE A 230 23.84 -18.39 -11.07
CA ILE A 230 24.85 -17.49 -11.62
C ILE A 230 25.28 -16.60 -10.45
N GLY A 231 26.33 -17.02 -9.74
CA GLY A 231 26.91 -16.21 -8.67
C GLY A 231 27.95 -15.25 -9.19
N ALA A 232 28.14 -14.13 -8.49
CA ALA A 232 29.19 -13.19 -8.80
C ALA A 232 30.57 -13.85 -8.58
N VAL A 233 31.58 -13.48 -9.39
CA VAL A 233 32.96 -13.87 -9.10
C VAL A 233 33.31 -13.36 -7.69
N ARG A 234 33.96 -14.20 -6.87
CA ARG A 234 34.18 -13.94 -5.45
C ARG A 234 34.70 -12.51 -5.19
N GLY A 235 33.84 -11.65 -4.62
CA GLY A 235 34.16 -10.25 -4.29
C GLY A 235 33.55 -9.19 -5.20
N GLU A 236 32.87 -9.57 -6.29
CA GLU A 236 32.15 -8.62 -7.16
C GLU A 236 30.69 -8.43 -6.67
N PRO A 237 30.18 -7.18 -6.61
CA PRO A 237 28.80 -6.94 -6.27
C PRO A 237 27.89 -7.39 -7.42
N GLY A 238 26.83 -8.14 -7.14
CA GLY A 238 25.87 -8.55 -8.17
C GLY A 238 24.44 -8.13 -7.84
N MET A 239 23.57 -8.20 -8.84
CA MET A 239 22.13 -8.00 -8.72
C MET A 239 21.41 -9.08 -9.54
N ASP A 240 20.50 -9.77 -8.88
CA ASP A 240 19.53 -10.65 -9.52
C ASP A 240 18.16 -9.96 -9.58
N VAL A 241 17.48 -10.08 -10.72
CA VAL A 241 16.09 -9.65 -10.90
C VAL A 241 15.29 -10.81 -11.47
N HIS A 242 14.16 -11.12 -10.88
CA HIS A 242 13.34 -12.25 -11.30
C HIS A 242 11.97 -11.77 -11.77
N ASP A 243 11.53 -12.26 -12.93
CA ASP A 243 10.24 -11.89 -13.54
C ASP A 243 9.13 -12.95 -13.34
N GLY A 244 9.42 -13.99 -12.55
CA GLY A 244 8.53 -15.14 -12.35
C GLY A 244 8.79 -16.32 -13.30
N ASN A 245 9.54 -16.11 -14.38
CA ASN A 245 9.95 -17.16 -15.31
C ASN A 245 11.48 -17.34 -15.32
N MET A 246 12.23 -16.26 -15.36
CA MET A 246 13.69 -16.25 -15.44
C MET A 246 14.33 -15.25 -14.48
N THR A 247 15.57 -15.56 -14.11
CA THR A 247 16.41 -14.66 -13.31
C THR A 247 17.44 -14.01 -14.21
N PHE A 248 17.40 -12.68 -14.22
CA PHE A 248 18.34 -11.81 -14.88
C PHE A 248 19.49 -11.49 -13.93
N HIS A 249 20.71 -11.83 -14.34
CA HIS A 249 21.91 -11.60 -13.54
C HIS A 249 22.74 -10.44 -14.10
N PHE A 250 23.08 -9.50 -13.21
CA PHE A 250 23.96 -8.38 -13.49
C PHE A 250 25.12 -8.36 -12.51
N THR A 251 26.34 -8.30 -13.02
CA THR A 251 27.54 -8.11 -12.19
C THR A 251 27.91 -6.63 -12.16
N GLY A 252 27.74 -5.99 -11.01
CA GLY A 252 28.02 -4.59 -10.80
C GLY A 252 29.52 -4.27 -10.76
N THR A 253 29.88 -3.07 -11.20
CA THR A 253 31.27 -2.56 -11.13
C THR A 253 31.56 -1.74 -9.88
N ASP A 254 30.52 -1.31 -9.17
CA ASP A 254 30.58 -0.62 -7.89
C ASP A 254 29.45 -1.12 -6.99
N ARG A 255 29.77 -1.39 -5.72
CA ARG A 255 28.82 -1.97 -4.76
C ARG A 255 27.70 -1.01 -4.39
N ALA A 256 28.03 0.24 -4.11
CA ALA A 256 27.06 1.23 -3.69
C ALA A 256 26.09 1.57 -4.83
N ASP A 257 26.58 1.65 -6.06
CA ASP A 257 25.75 1.84 -7.26
C ASP A 257 24.78 0.67 -7.45
N THR A 258 25.27 -0.57 -7.30
CA THR A 258 24.46 -1.79 -7.43
C THR A 258 23.38 -1.88 -6.36
N GLU A 259 23.71 -1.59 -5.09
CA GLU A 259 22.76 -1.54 -3.99
C GLU A 259 21.69 -0.45 -4.22
N ARG A 260 22.08 0.74 -4.68
CA ARG A 260 21.12 1.82 -4.98
C ARG A 260 20.15 1.43 -6.09
N VAL A 261 20.64 0.85 -7.19
CA VAL A 261 19.77 0.39 -8.28
C VAL A 261 18.85 -0.74 -7.81
N THR A 262 19.35 -1.72 -7.06
CA THR A 262 18.51 -2.79 -6.48
C THR A 262 17.41 -2.21 -5.59
N CYS A 263 17.75 -1.26 -4.72
CA CYS A 263 16.79 -0.56 -3.87
C CYS A 263 15.76 0.22 -4.70
N ALA A 264 16.19 0.87 -5.79
CA ALA A 264 15.32 1.61 -6.69
C ALA A 264 14.33 0.70 -7.44
N VAL A 265 14.75 -0.46 -7.93
CA VAL A 265 13.86 -1.46 -8.55
C VAL A 265 12.80 -1.91 -7.56
N ASN A 266 13.21 -2.33 -6.36
CA ASN A 266 12.28 -2.75 -5.32
C ASN A 266 11.34 -1.61 -4.87
N PHE A 267 11.82 -0.36 -4.87
CA PHE A 267 10.97 0.80 -4.62
C PHE A 267 9.94 0.99 -5.73
N ALA A 268 10.33 0.87 -7.00
CA ALA A 268 9.41 0.97 -8.13
C ALA A 268 8.35 -0.13 -8.09
N VAL A 269 8.72 -1.38 -7.80
CA VAL A 269 7.79 -2.50 -7.59
C VAL A 269 6.82 -2.20 -6.45
N ARG A 270 7.32 -1.72 -5.30
CA ARG A 270 6.45 -1.33 -4.18
C ARG A 270 5.53 -0.16 -4.52
N ARG A 271 5.98 0.81 -5.33
CA ARG A 271 5.19 1.95 -5.78
C ARG A 271 4.08 1.49 -6.73
N ASP A 272 4.41 0.68 -7.73
CA ASP A 272 3.45 0.12 -8.69
C ASP A 272 2.43 -0.79 -7.98
N SER A 273 2.89 -1.60 -7.02
CA SER A 273 2.02 -2.38 -6.13
C SER A 273 1.19 -1.50 -5.20
N ALA A 274 1.71 -0.33 -4.78
CA ALA A 274 1.03 0.62 -3.91
C ALA A 274 -0.05 1.42 -4.63
N ASP A 275 0.15 1.74 -5.92
CA ASP A 275 -0.87 2.25 -6.82
C ASP A 275 -2.04 1.23 -7.01
N GLY A 276 -1.91 0.01 -6.47
CA GLY A 276 -2.97 -0.98 -6.26
C GLY A 276 -3.09 -1.51 -4.81
N ALA A 277 -2.37 -0.97 -3.82
CA ALA A 277 -2.34 -1.56 -2.49
C ALA A 277 -3.55 -1.13 -1.68
N ALA A 278 -4.33 -2.13 -1.28
CA ALA A 278 -5.38 -1.97 -0.30
C ALA A 278 -4.76 -1.58 1.06
N GLY A 279 -5.40 -0.71 1.82
CA GLY A 279 -5.11 -0.42 3.22
C GLY A 279 -5.22 -1.67 4.10
N PRO A 280 -5.21 -1.55 5.44
CA PRO A 280 -5.22 -2.73 6.31
C PRO A 280 -6.29 -3.73 5.88
N ALA A 281 -5.89 -4.96 5.53
CA ALA A 281 -6.76 -5.91 4.86
C ALA A 281 -8.03 -6.18 5.70
N ASP A 282 -9.17 -6.33 5.03
CA ASP A 282 -10.35 -6.89 5.68
C ASP A 282 -9.98 -8.30 6.22
N PRO A 283 -10.58 -8.72 7.33
CA PRO A 283 -10.33 -10.04 7.90
C PRO A 283 -10.65 -11.13 6.86
N GLY A 284 -9.68 -11.99 6.57
CA GLY A 284 -9.86 -13.08 5.61
C GLY A 284 -10.83 -14.15 6.12
N VAL A 285 -11.48 -14.87 5.19
CA VAL A 285 -12.43 -15.96 5.52
C VAL A 285 -11.79 -17.03 6.40
N ALA A 286 -10.54 -17.42 6.12
CA ALA A 286 -9.80 -18.39 6.93
C ALA A 286 -9.58 -17.89 8.37
N GLN A 287 -9.26 -16.60 8.55
CA GLN A 287 -9.11 -16.00 9.87
C GLN A 287 -10.43 -16.00 10.65
N LEU A 288 -11.53 -15.59 10.00
CA LEU A 288 -12.87 -15.60 10.60
C LEU A 288 -13.30 -17.01 11.02
N TYR A 289 -12.96 -18.01 10.21
CA TYR A 289 -13.23 -19.41 10.51
C TYR A 289 -12.44 -19.91 11.73
N SER A 290 -11.14 -19.61 11.82
CA SER A 290 -10.33 -19.95 13.00
C SER A 290 -10.84 -19.25 14.28
N GLU A 291 -11.31 -18.01 14.17
CA GLU A 291 -11.92 -17.29 15.30
C GLU A 291 -13.25 -17.92 15.73
N TRP A 292 -14.05 -18.42 14.78
CA TRP A 292 -15.27 -19.17 15.07
C TRP A 292 -14.97 -20.49 15.78
N GLU A 293 -14.01 -21.28 15.30
CA GLU A 293 -13.63 -22.55 15.93
C GLU A 293 -13.16 -22.34 17.38
N LEU A 294 -12.34 -21.30 17.61
CA LEU A 294 -11.88 -20.96 18.95
C LEU A 294 -13.03 -20.50 19.87
N LEU A 295 -14.01 -19.77 19.33
CA LEU A 295 -15.20 -19.36 20.08
C LEU A 295 -16.04 -20.58 20.49
N VAL A 296 -16.24 -21.53 19.58
CA VAL A 296 -16.95 -22.80 19.84
C VAL A 296 -16.22 -23.61 20.91
N GLU A 297 -14.89 -23.73 20.80
CA GLU A 297 -14.08 -24.43 21.79
C GLU A 297 -14.24 -23.81 23.19
N ARG A 298 -14.09 -22.48 23.30
CA ARG A 298 -14.23 -21.77 24.58
C ARG A 298 -15.62 -21.90 25.20
N HIS A 299 -16.68 -21.88 24.39
CA HIS A 299 -18.04 -22.11 24.85
C HIS A 299 -18.24 -23.55 25.35
N SER A 300 -17.71 -24.54 24.60
CA SER A 300 -17.77 -25.95 25.01
C SER A 300 -17.04 -26.23 26.33
N LEU A 301 -16.00 -25.45 26.64
CA LEU A 301 -15.24 -25.50 27.89
C LEU A 301 -15.88 -24.67 29.03
N GLY A 302 -17.03 -24.03 28.78
CA GLY A 302 -17.74 -23.18 29.77
C GLY A 302 -17.05 -21.85 30.07
N MET A 303 -16.07 -21.43 29.26
CA MET A 303 -15.34 -20.17 29.44
C MET A 303 -16.09 -18.96 28.89
N VAL A 304 -17.13 -19.19 28.09
CA VAL A 304 -17.97 -18.19 27.44
C VAL A 304 -19.42 -18.59 27.68
N ASP A 305 -20.25 -17.68 28.18
CA ASP A 305 -21.68 -17.95 28.38
C ASP A 305 -22.47 -17.88 27.06
N ASP A 306 -23.72 -18.38 27.08
CA ASP A 306 -24.59 -18.40 25.88
C ASP A 306 -24.82 -17.00 25.29
N GLY A 307 -24.94 -15.97 26.14
CA GLY A 307 -25.17 -14.60 25.69
C GLY A 307 -23.96 -13.99 24.99
N GLN A 308 -22.76 -14.27 25.51
CA GLN A 308 -21.48 -13.89 24.91
C GLN A 308 -21.23 -14.67 23.61
N PHE A 309 -21.49 -15.98 23.61
CA PHE A 309 -21.32 -16.84 22.44
C PHE A 309 -22.18 -16.37 21.26
N GLN A 310 -23.47 -16.10 21.49
CA GLN A 310 -24.37 -15.59 20.45
C GLN A 310 -23.93 -14.22 19.92
N ARG A 311 -23.44 -13.35 20.82
CA ARG A 311 -22.98 -12.00 20.46
C ARG A 311 -21.73 -12.04 19.59
N TYR A 312 -20.72 -12.80 19.99
CA TYR A 312 -19.45 -12.93 19.26
C TYR A 312 -19.62 -13.68 17.95
N GLY A 313 -20.42 -14.76 17.96
CA GLY A 313 -20.75 -15.53 16.77
C GLY A 313 -21.42 -14.67 15.70
N ARG A 314 -22.39 -13.82 16.10
CA ARG A 314 -23.02 -12.86 15.19
C ARG A 314 -22.04 -11.78 14.70
N GLY A 315 -21.07 -11.38 15.51
CA GLY A 315 -19.99 -10.46 15.10
C GLY A 315 -19.14 -11.05 13.98
N ILE A 316 -18.62 -12.25 14.19
CA ILE A 316 -17.78 -12.99 13.21
C ILE A 316 -18.55 -13.21 11.90
N LEU A 317 -19.78 -13.73 11.96
CA LEU A 317 -20.59 -14.00 10.76
C LEU A 317 -20.90 -12.73 9.96
N ARG A 318 -21.08 -11.59 10.63
CA ARG A 318 -21.37 -10.30 9.95
C ARG A 318 -20.11 -9.56 9.49
N SER A 319 -18.93 -10.02 9.90
CA SER A 319 -17.64 -9.59 9.36
C SER A 319 -17.24 -10.35 8.09
N LEU A 320 -17.98 -11.38 7.68
CA LEU A 320 -17.78 -12.01 6.39
C LEU A 320 -18.03 -11.00 5.25
N PRO A 321 -17.34 -11.16 4.10
CA PRO A 321 -17.63 -10.37 2.91
C PRO A 321 -19.11 -10.49 2.57
N ASP A 322 -19.76 -9.36 2.31
CA ASP A 322 -21.14 -9.37 1.82
C ASP A 322 -21.10 -10.04 0.43
N GLY A 323 -21.79 -11.18 0.26
CA GLY A 323 -21.87 -11.85 -1.04
C GLY A 323 -22.47 -10.88 -2.06
N GLY A 324 -21.77 -10.70 -3.18
CA GLY A 324 -22.20 -9.84 -4.29
C GLY A 324 -23.51 -10.27 -4.91
#